data_AF-A0AAP6RKC9-F1
#
_entry.id   AF-A0AAP6RKC9-F1
#
_cell.length_a   1.000
_cell.length_b   1.000
_cell.length_c   1.000
_cell.angle_alpha   90.00
_cell.angle_beta   90.00
_cell.angle_gamma   90.00
#
_symmetry.space_group_name_H-M   'P 1'
#
loop_
_entity.id
_entity.type
_entity.pdbx_description
1 polymer ?
#
loop_
_entity_poly.entity_id
_entity_poly.type
_entity_poly.pdbx_seq_one_letter_code
_entity_poly.pdbx_strand_id
1 'polypeptide(L)'
;MDEQRRKRQYLEEQYYEEKNKIHRQQEVLSNQLVNFRRETGQLVDKVNYLTKNDQWHKQQFYHAMEQSDHLIRQEGNRYRQQLEEKEREWTRTYRKELDKL
;
A
#
# COMPACT_ATOMS: atom_id res chain seq x y z
N MET A 1 -39.55 -4.70 -13.65
CA MET A 1 -38.66 -5.88 -13.83
C MET A 1 -37.34 -5.49 -14.47
N ASP A 2 -37.31 -4.81 -15.62
CA ASP A 2 -36.04 -4.41 -16.27
C ASP A 2 -35.27 -3.30 -15.53
N GLU A 3 -35.97 -2.37 -14.87
CA GLU A 3 -35.33 -1.22 -14.21
C GLU A 3 -34.59 -1.60 -12.92
N GLN A 4 -35.17 -2.48 -12.09
CA GLN A 4 -34.49 -3.09 -10.94
C GLN A 4 -33.28 -3.93 -11.36
N ARG A 5 -33.40 -4.67 -12.47
CA ARG A 5 -32.30 -5.49 -12.99
C ARG A 5 -31.14 -4.63 -13.49
N ARG A 6 -31.43 -3.54 -14.20
CA ARG A 6 -30.42 -2.54 -14.64
C ARG A 6 -29.76 -1.85 -13.45
N LYS A 7 -30.54 -1.44 -12.44
CA LYS A 7 -30.01 -0.79 -11.25
C LYS A 7 -29.11 -1.72 -10.43
N ARG A 8 -29.45 -3.01 -10.34
CA ARG A 8 -28.59 -4.04 -9.72
C ARG A 8 -27.28 -4.24 -10.48
N GLN A 9 -27.33 -4.34 -11.80
CA GLN A 9 -26.14 -4.49 -12.65
C GLN A 9 -25.21 -3.28 -12.50
N TYR A 10 -25.76 -2.07 -12.52
CA TYR A 10 -24.97 -0.84 -12.31
C TYR A 10 -24.27 -0.82 -10.95
N LEU A 11 -24.96 -1.17 -9.87
CA LEU A 11 -24.36 -1.24 -8.53
C LEU A 11 -23.23 -2.28 -8.45
N GLU A 12 -23.41 -3.42 -9.12
CA GLU A 12 -22.42 -4.50 -9.15
C GLU A 12 -21.17 -4.09 -9.93
N GLU A 13 -21.33 -3.46 -11.10
CA GLU A 13 -20.22 -2.89 -11.87
C GLU A 13 -19.43 -1.87 -11.07
N GLN A 14 -20.11 -0.92 -10.42
CA GLN A 14 -19.46 0.10 -9.59
C GLN A 14 -18.71 -0.52 -8.41
N TYR A 15 -19.29 -1.52 -7.75
CA TYR A 15 -18.64 -2.22 -6.64
C TYR A 15 -17.33 -2.90 -7.07
N TYR A 16 -17.36 -3.67 -8.16
CA TYR A 16 -16.17 -4.35 -8.66
C TYR A 16 -15.12 -3.39 -9.20
N GLU A 17 -15.53 -2.28 -9.82
CA GLU A 17 -14.61 -1.24 -10.29
C GLU A 17 -13.81 -0.64 -9.12
N GLU A 18 -14.48 -0.23 -8.05
CA GLU A 18 -13.85 0.34 -6.87
C GLU A 18 -12.97 -0.68 -6.13
N LYS A 19 -13.43 -1.92 -6.01
CA LYS A 19 -12.62 -3.01 -5.43
C LYS A 19 -11.34 -3.24 -6.22
N ASN A 20 -11.42 -3.26 -7.55
CA ASN A 20 -10.25 -3.42 -8.41
C ASN A 20 -9.28 -2.25 -8.29
N LYS A 21 -9.78 -1.01 -8.14
CA LYS A 21 -8.92 0.17 -7.88
C LYS A 21 -8.15 0.01 -6.57
N ILE A 22 -8.81 -0.42 -5.50
CA ILE A 22 -8.18 -0.66 -4.19
C ILE A 22 -7.10 -1.74 -4.28
N HIS A 23 -7.39 -2.87 -4.92
CA HIS A 23 -6.40 -3.94 -5.11
C HIS A 23 -5.17 -3.45 -5.89
N ARG A 24 -5.37 -2.72 -7.00
CA ARG A 24 -4.26 -2.13 -7.76
C ARG A 24 -3.42 -1.18 -6.91
N GLN A 25 -4.04 -0.37 -6.06
CA GLN A 25 -3.32 0.52 -5.14
C GLN A 25 -2.46 -0.26 -4.14
N GLN A 26 -2.97 -1.37 -3.60
CA GLN A 26 -2.21 -2.23 -2.69
C GLN A 26 -1.01 -2.91 -3.38
N GLU A 27 -1.18 -3.35 -4.63
CA GLU A 27 -0.10 -3.93 -5.45
C GLU A 27 0.98 -2.89 -5.75
N VAL A 28 0.58 -1.69 -6.20
CA VAL A 28 1.51 -0.58 -6.49
C VAL A 28 2.30 -0.22 -5.22
N LEU A 29 1.63 -0.05 -4.09
CA LEU A 29 2.28 0.23 -2.80
C LEU A 29 3.30 -0.85 -2.45
N SER A 30 2.92 -2.12 -2.58
CA SER A 30 3.80 -3.25 -2.24
C SER A 30 5.04 -3.28 -3.15
N ASN A 31 4.87 -3.04 -4.45
CA ASN A 31 5.97 -2.96 -5.40
C ASN A 31 6.89 -1.77 -5.11
N GLN A 32 6.33 -0.60 -4.78
CA GLN A 32 7.11 0.58 -4.42
C GLN A 32 7.94 0.36 -3.16
N LEU A 33 7.37 -0.27 -2.12
CA LEU A 33 8.10 -0.59 -0.89
C LEU A 33 9.25 -1.58 -1.13
N VAL A 34 9.04 -2.61 -1.97
CA VAL A 34 10.09 -3.56 -2.36
C VAL A 34 11.21 -2.85 -3.13
N ASN A 35 10.88 -2.02 -4.11
CA ASN A 35 11.86 -1.28 -4.90
C ASN A 35 12.66 -0.30 -4.04
N PHE A 36 11.98 0.45 -3.17
CA PHE A 36 12.61 1.38 -2.24
C PHE A 36 13.62 0.67 -1.33
N ARG A 37 13.24 -0.49 -0.77
CA ARG A 37 14.13 -1.28 0.09
C ARG A 37 15.36 -1.79 -0.66
N ARG A 38 15.20 -2.20 -1.92
CA ARG A 38 16.31 -2.63 -2.77
C ARG A 38 17.26 -1.47 -3.05
N GLU A 39 16.74 -0.32 -3.45
CA GLU A 39 17.53 0.87 -3.81
C GLU A 39 18.27 1.44 -2.59
N THR A 40 17.62 1.50 -1.43
CA THR A 40 18.27 1.92 -0.18
C THR A 40 19.33 0.94 0.28
N GLY A 41 19.11 -0.38 0.15
CA GLY A 41 20.14 -1.38 0.42
C GLY A 41 21.38 -1.18 -0.46
N GLN A 42 21.20 -0.96 -1.77
CA GLN A 42 22.30 -0.69 -2.69
C GLN A 42 23.04 0.62 -2.35
N LEU A 43 22.33 1.65 -1.89
CA LEU A 43 22.95 2.91 -1.45
C LEU A 43 23.79 2.70 -0.20
N VAL A 44 23.28 1.94 0.79
CA VAL A 44 24.03 1.58 2.00
C VAL A 44 25.30 0.84 1.65
N ASP A 45 25.24 -0.14 0.74
CA ASP A 45 26.42 -0.89 0.29
C ASP A 45 27.46 0.02 -0.39
N LYS A 46 27.01 0.96 -1.24
CA LYS A 46 27.89 1.95 -1.88
C LYS A 46 28.55 2.87 -0.86
N VAL A 47 27.80 3.39 0.11
CA VAL A 47 28.35 4.23 1.19
C VAL A 47 29.42 3.46 1.96
N ASN A 48 29.14 2.21 2.32
CA ASN A 48 30.10 1.36 3.03
C ASN A 48 31.37 1.11 2.22
N TYR A 49 31.25 0.87 0.92
CA TYR A 49 32.38 0.66 0.04
C TYR A 49 33.26 1.92 -0.09
N LEU A 50 32.62 3.08 -0.32
CA LEU A 50 33.32 4.35 -0.53
C LEU A 50 34.02 4.84 0.73
N THR A 51 33.40 4.63 1.90
CA THR A 51 33.89 5.11 3.19
C THR A 51 34.61 4.02 4.00
N LYS A 52 35.03 2.93 3.34
CA LYS A 52 35.60 1.76 4.02
C LYS A 52 36.83 2.10 4.87
N ASN A 53 37.64 3.04 4.38
CA ASN A 53 38.88 3.50 5.00
C ASN A 53 38.71 4.79 5.82
N ASP A 54 37.52 5.39 5.83
CA ASP A 54 37.26 6.64 6.52
C ASP A 54 36.99 6.37 8.00
N GLN A 55 37.42 7.29 8.86
CA GLN A 55 37.02 7.30 10.26
C GLN A 55 35.69 8.05 10.40
N TRP A 56 34.59 7.28 10.43
CA TRP A 56 33.25 7.80 10.66
C TRP A 56 32.39 6.79 11.42
N HIS A 57 31.30 7.27 12.03
CA HIS A 57 30.43 6.47 12.88
C HIS A 57 29.47 5.57 12.10
N LYS A 58 29.99 4.49 11.50
CA LYS A 58 29.21 3.47 10.76
C LYS A 58 27.98 2.97 11.53
N GLN A 59 28.10 2.75 12.83
CA GLN A 59 27.01 2.26 13.69
C GLN A 59 25.82 3.22 13.74
N GLN A 60 26.07 4.53 13.90
CA GLN A 60 25.01 5.53 13.94
C GLN A 60 24.25 5.59 12.61
N PHE A 61 24.98 5.45 11.50
CA PHE A 61 24.37 5.41 10.17
C PHE A 61 23.49 4.17 9.96
N TYR A 62 23.97 2.97 10.29
CA TYR A 62 23.13 1.78 10.20
C TYR A 62 21.89 1.89 11.08
N HIS A 63 22.04 2.43 12.29
CA HIS A 63 20.90 2.62 13.18
C HIS A 63 19.85 3.59 12.60
N ALA A 64 20.30 4.71 12.01
CA ALA A 64 19.40 5.65 11.33
C ALA A 64 18.69 5.01 10.12
N MET A 65 19.39 4.15 9.36
CA MET A 65 18.81 3.41 8.24
C MET A 65 17.77 2.38 8.70
N GLU A 66 18.03 1.65 9.79
CA GLU A 66 17.08 0.70 10.39
C GLU A 66 15.82 1.39 10.91
N GLN A 67 15.99 2.53 11.61
CA GLN A 67 14.85 3.34 12.06
C GLN A 67 14.00 3.84 10.88
N SER A 68 14.65 4.28 9.80
CA SER A 68 13.96 4.73 8.59
C SER A 68 13.19 3.60 7.91
N ASP A 69 13.79 2.41 7.77
CA ASP A 69 13.09 1.22 7.22
C ASP A 69 11.89 0.83 8.09
N HIS A 70 12.02 0.91 9.42
CA HIS A 70 10.92 0.63 10.33
C HIS A 70 9.73 1.59 10.15
N LEU A 71 10.00 2.90 10.11
CA LEU A 71 8.98 3.93 9.90
C LEU A 71 8.26 3.76 8.56
N ILE A 72 9.01 3.47 7.50
CA ILE A 72 8.44 3.30 6.15
C ILE A 72 7.53 2.06 6.11
N ARG A 73 7.92 0.95 6.75
CA ARG A 73 7.05 -0.22 6.87
C ARG A 73 5.80 0.07 7.68
N GLN A 74 5.93 0.81 8.77
CA GLN A 74 4.81 1.18 9.62
C GLN A 74 3.77 2.02 8.84
N GLU A 75 4.23 3.05 8.12
CA GLU A 75 3.35 3.90 7.30
C GLU A 75 2.76 3.12 6.11
N GLY A 76 3.56 2.25 5.47
CA GLY A 76 3.04 1.36 4.42
C GLY A 76 1.93 0.43 4.91
N ASN A 77 2.08 -0.14 6.11
CA ASN A 77 1.05 -0.96 6.75
C ASN A 77 -0.18 -0.15 7.12
N ARG A 78 -0.01 1.05 7.66
CA ARG A 78 -1.10 1.97 7.99
C ARG A 78 -1.94 2.32 6.76
N TYR A 79 -1.28 2.64 5.66
CA TYR A 79 -1.97 2.94 4.40
C TYR A 79 -2.70 1.72 3.84
N ARG A 80 -2.11 0.52 3.93
CA ARG A 80 -2.80 -0.73 3.56
C ARG A 80 -4.08 -0.95 4.39
N GLN A 81 -4.03 -0.72 5.71
CA GLN A 81 -5.19 -0.83 6.57
C GLN A 81 -6.31 0.16 6.18
N GLN A 82 -5.96 1.40 5.82
CA GLN A 82 -6.94 2.37 5.33
C GLN A 82 -7.63 1.91 4.03
N LEU A 83 -6.87 1.27 3.12
CA LEU A 83 -7.42 0.69 1.91
C LEU A 83 -8.38 -0.48 2.20
N GLU A 84 -8.03 -1.36 3.14
CA GLU A 84 -8.91 -2.45 3.58
C GLU A 84 -10.19 -1.92 4.26
N GLU A 85 -10.08 -0.88 5.07
CA GLU A 85 -11.24 -0.24 5.69
C GLU A 85 -12.18 0.37 4.65
N LYS A 86 -11.61 1.03 3.63
CA LYS A 86 -12.37 1.57 2.50
C LYS A 86 -13.08 0.47 1.70
N GLU A 87 -12.44 -0.67 1.49
CA GLU A 87 -13.08 -1.82 0.83
C GLU A 87 -14.26 -2.37 1.67
N ARG A 88 -14.09 -2.45 2.99
CA ARG A 88 -15.16 -2.89 3.91
C ARG A 88 -16.33 -1.92 3.89
N GLU A 89 -16.07 -0.61 3.86
CA GLU A 89 -17.10 0.41 3.77
C GLU A 89 -17.89 0.29 2.46
N TRP A 90 -17.19 0.18 1.32
CA TRP A 90 -17.82 -0.05 0.02
C TRP A 90 -18.68 -1.32 -0.01
N THR A 91 -18.18 -2.41 0.58
CA THR A 91 -18.93 -3.67 0.68
C THR A 91 -20.20 -3.52 1.52
N ARG A 92 -20.14 -2.76 2.63
CA ARG A 92 -21.32 -2.46 3.45
C ARG A 92 -22.34 -1.61 2.69
N THR A 93 -21.88 -0.57 1.98
CA THR A 93 -22.74 0.31 1.18
C THR A 93 -23.41 -0.46 0.06
N TYR A 94 -22.67 -1.27 -0.68
CA TYR A 94 -23.21 -2.14 -1.74
C TYR A 94 -24.31 -3.07 -1.22
N ARG A 95 -24.09 -3.75 -0.09
CA ARG A 95 -25.11 -4.61 0.53
C ARG A 95 -26.37 -3.84 0.92
N LYS A 96 -26.21 -2.68 1.56
CA LYS A 96 -27.33 -1.81 1.92
C LYS A 96 -28.13 -1.33 0.70
N GLU A 97 -27.46 -1.03 -0.41
CA GLU A 97 -28.15 -0.61 -1.64
C GLU A 97 -28.85 -1.78 -2.35
N LEU A 98 -28.30 -3.00 -2.25
CA LEU A 98 -28.99 -4.21 -2.69
C LEU A 98 -30.22 -4.55 -1.86
N ASP A 99 -30.18 -4.36 -0.54
CA ASP A 99 -31.33 -4.65 0.34
C ASP A 99 -32.52 -3.68 0.11
N LYS A 100 -32.26 -2.52 -0.51
CA LYS A 100 -33.28 -1.50 -0.85
C LYS A 100 -33.90 -1.71 -2.24
N LEU A 101 -33.38 -2.65 -3.03
CA LEU A 101 -33.77 -2.91 -4.42
C LEU A 101 -34.91 -3.93 -4.53
#